data_AF-A0A6A5DTI0-F1
#
_entry.id   AF-A0A6A5DTI0-F1
#
_cell.length_a   1.000
_cell.length_b   1.000
_cell.length_c   1.000
_cell.angle_alpha   90.00
_cell.angle_beta   90.00
_cell.angle_gamma   90.00
#
_symmetry.space_group_name_H-M   'P 1'
#
loop_
_entity.id
_entity.type
_entity.pdbx_description
1 polymer ?
#
loop_
_entity_poly.entity_id
_entity_poly.type
_entity_poly.pdbx_seq_one_letter_code
_entity_poly.pdbx_strand_id
1 'polypeptide(L)' 'MSAQARLKRLEDLLVQQKGAGCLSVEALLDLLLCFYTEVSHSPLKREKHVSEFLEWGKILDLGGRKPPSPWVV' A
#
# COMPACT_ATOMS: atom_id res chain seq x y z
N MET A 1 -16.35 -20.40 9.23
CA MET A 1 -16.40 -19.48 8.07
C MET A 1 -15.26 -19.81 7.13
N SER A 2 -15.52 -19.94 5.82
CA SER A 2 -14.47 -20.16 4.83
C SER A 2 -13.61 -18.91 4.61
N ALA A 3 -12.43 -19.08 4.01
CA ALA A 3 -11.57 -17.97 3.61
C ALA A 3 -12.31 -17.00 2.68
N GLN A 4 -13.07 -17.52 1.71
CA GLN A 4 -13.85 -16.73 0.77
C GLN A 4 -14.92 -15.87 1.48
N ALA A 5 -15.61 -16.43 2.48
CA ALA A 5 -16.59 -15.66 3.25
C ALA A 5 -15.95 -14.53 4.08
N ARG A 6 -14.73 -14.75 4.60
CA ARG A 6 -13.97 -13.72 5.33
C ARG A 6 -13.49 -12.59 4.42
N LEU A 7 -13.02 -12.91 3.21
CA LEU A 7 -12.59 -11.92 2.21
C LEU A 7 -13.77 -11.03 1.79
N LYS A 8 -14.92 -11.63 1.49
CA LYS A 8 -16.13 -10.87 1.14
C LYS A 8 -16.57 -9.92 2.25
N ARG A 9 -16.50 -10.36 3.51
CA ARG A 9 -16.79 -9.50 4.66
C ARG A 9 -15.81 -8.33 4.80
N LEU A 10 -14.53 -8.55 4.51
CA LEU A 10 -13.53 -7.46 4.55
C LEU A 10 -13.79 -6.43 3.45
N GLU A 11 -14.11 -6.89 2.24
CA GLU A 11 -14.50 -6.03 1.12
C GLU A 11 -15.71 -5.15 1.48
N ASP A 12 -16.77 -5.76 2.02
CA ASP A 12 -17.97 -5.02 2.45
C ASP A 12 -17.65 -3.96 3.52
N LEU A 13 -16.75 -4.25 4.46
CA LEU A 13 -16.32 -3.29 5.50
C LEU A 13 -15.57 -2.09 4.90
N LEU A 14 -14.67 -2.35 3.95
CA LEU A 14 -13.88 -1.31 3.26
C LEU A 14 -14.77 -0.43 2.37
N VAL A 15 -15.68 -1.04 1.61
CA VAL A 15 -16.61 -0.32 0.72
C VAL A 15 -17.57 0.55 1.53
N GLN A 16 -18.11 0.02 2.63
CA GLN A 16 -19.04 0.77 3.45
C GLN A 16 -18.35 1.79 4.35
N GLN A 17 -17.02 1.70 4.52
CA GLN A 17 -16.26 2.40 5.55
C GLN A 17 -16.93 2.36 6.93
N LYS A 18 -17.59 1.24 7.23
CA LYS A 18 -18.38 1.04 8.44
C LYS A 18 -17.65 0.06 9.34
N GLY A 19 -17.33 0.52 10.55
CA GLY A 19 -16.74 -0.30 11.60
C GLY A 19 -15.64 0.45 12.34
N ALA A 20 -15.53 0.21 13.64
CA ALA A 20 -14.41 0.72 14.42
C ALA A 20 -13.10 0.15 13.83
N GLY A 21 -12.17 1.04 13.46
CA GLY A 21 -10.88 0.67 12.88
C GLY A 21 -10.83 0.59 11.36
N CYS A 22 -11.90 0.94 10.62
CA CYS A 22 -11.79 1.15 9.19
C CYS A 22 -11.04 2.46 8.90
N LEU A 23 -9.97 2.39 8.11
CA LEU A 23 -9.24 3.57 7.64
C LEU A 23 -9.89 4.12 6.37
N SER A 24 -9.95 5.44 6.26
CA SER A 24 -10.31 6.08 5.00
C SER A 24 -9.21 5.85 3.96
N VAL A 25 -9.56 5.97 2.67
CA VAL A 25 -8.56 5.92 1.59
C VAL A 25 -7.49 7.00 1.80
N GLU A 26 -7.88 8.19 2.24
CA GLU A 26 -6.96 9.28 2.59
C GLU A 26 -5.98 8.87 3.69
N ALA A 27 -6.46 8.29 4.80
CA ALA A 27 -5.58 7.81 5.87
C ALA A 27 -4.63 6.69 5.40
N LEU A 28 -5.06 5.82 4.48
CA LEU A 28 -4.19 4.79 3.88
C LEU A 28 -3.11 5.41 2.99
N LEU A 29 -3.45 6.48 2.25
CA LEU A 29 -2.49 7.23 1.44
C LEU A 29 -1.50 7.99 2.32
N ASP A 30 -1.95 8.62 3.40
CA ASP A 30 -1.08 9.29 4.36
C ASP A 30 -0.08 8.31 5.00
N LEU A 31 -0.54 7.10 5.37
CA LEU A 31 0.34 6.05 5.88
C LEU A 31 1.37 5.60 4.83
N LEU A 32 0.95 5.43 3.57
CA LEU A 32 1.84 5.07 2.48
C LEU A 32 2.91 6.15 2.24
N LEU A 33 2.50 7.42 2.19
CA LEU A 33 3.40 8.56 2.00
C LEU A 33 4.36 8.72 3.17
N CYS A 34 3.87 8.57 4.39
CA CYS A 34 4.68 8.58 5.61
C CYS A 34 5.75 7.49 5.55
N PHE A 35 5.36 6.25 5.29
CA PHE A 35 6.30 5.13 5.19
C PHE A 35 7.32 5.34 4.06
N TYR A 36 6.88 5.77 2.88
CA TYR A 36 7.76 6.08 1.75
C TYR A 36 8.79 7.15 2.12
N THR A 37 8.36 8.21 2.81
CA THR A 37 9.24 9.31 3.24
C THR A 37 10.29 8.78 4.23
N GLU A 38 9.86 8.10 5.28
CA GLU A 38 10.76 7.54 6.31
C GLU A 38 11.81 6.59 5.70
N VAL A 39 11.38 5.64 4.87
CA VAL A 39 12.32 4.67 4.29
C VAL A 39 13.26 5.30 3.26
N SER A 40 12.83 6.37 2.57
CA SER A 40 13.67 7.11 1.61
C SER A 40 14.80 7.91 2.27
N HIS A 41 14.60 8.36 3.51
CA HIS A 41 15.60 9.10 4.28
C HIS A 41 16.47 8.20 5.15
N SER A 42 16.01 6.98 5.47
CA SER A 42 16.76 6.02 6.26
C SER A 42 17.89 5.30 5.48
N PRO A 43 18.83 4.62 6.16
CA PRO A 43 19.80 3.73 5.53
C PRO A 43 19.16 2.54 4.78
N LEU A 44 17.90 2.18 5.09
CA LEU A 44 17.19 1.06 4.49
C LEU A 44 17.01 1.23 2.98
N LYS A 45 17.07 2.45 2.45
CA LYS A 45 16.99 2.71 1.00
C LYS A 45 18.03 1.99 0.15
N ARG A 46 19.08 1.43 0.76
CA ARG A 46 20.13 0.64 0.08
C ARG A 46 19.77 -0.85 -0.05
N GLU A 47 18.80 -1.32 0.73
CA GLU A 47 18.31 -2.69 0.64
C GLU A 47 17.54 -2.88 -0.65
N LYS A 48 17.85 -3.94 -1.40
CA LYS A 48 17.32 -4.18 -2.75
C LYS A 48 15.79 -4.01 -2.83
N HIS A 49 15.06 -4.65 -1.93
CA HIS A 49 13.60 -4.61 -1.93
C HIS A 49 13.04 -3.21 -1.57
N VAL A 50 13.74 -2.47 -0.71
CA VAL A 50 13.35 -1.10 -0.35
C VAL A 50 13.67 -0.15 -1.50
N SER A 51 14.82 -0.29 -2.14
CA SER A 51 15.15 0.49 -3.35
C SER A 51 14.15 0.24 -4.47
N GLU A 52 13.78 -1.02 -4.72
CA GLU A 52 12.75 -1.40 -5.71
C GLU A 52 11.38 -0.80 -5.36
N PHE A 53 10.99 -0.83 -4.08
CA PHE A 53 9.77 -0.19 -3.59
C PHE A 53 9.80 1.34 -3.77
N LEU A 54 10.91 1.99 -3.45
CA LEU A 54 11.07 3.44 -3.60
C LEU A 54 11.01 3.87 -5.07
N GLU A 55 11.66 3.12 -5.98
CA GLU A 55 11.52 3.37 -7.42
C GLU A 55 10.09 3.17 -7.91
N TRP A 56 9.38 2.19 -7.36
CA TRP A 56 7.96 2.02 -7.64
C TRP A 56 7.11 3.18 -7.12
N GLY A 57 7.34 3.67 -5.91
CA GLY A 57 6.60 4.80 -5.34
C GLY A 57 6.74 6.09 -6.16
N LYS A 58 7.90 6.33 -6.77
CA LYS A 58 8.10 7.46 -7.72
C LYS A 58 7.16 7.38 -8.93
N ILE A 59 6.76 6.18 -9.35
CA ILE A 59 5.85 5.97 -10.48
C ILE A 59 4.42 6.38 -10.11
N LEU A 60 4.04 6.24 -8.84
CA LEU A 60 2.74 6.70 -8.34
C LEU A 60 2.61 8.22 -8.48
N ASP A 61 3.72 8.95 -8.27
CA ASP A 61 3.81 10.40 -8.39
C ASP A 61 3.90 10.90 -9.85
N LEU A 62 4.30 10.03 -10.80
CA LEU A 62 4.54 10.35 -12.21
C LEU A 62 3.49 9.81 -13.19
N GLY A 63 2.29 9.48 -12.72
CA GLY A 63 1.15 9.26 -13.62
C GLY A 63 1.24 7.99 -14.49
N GLY A 64 1.42 6.83 -13.87
CA GLY A 64 0.83 5.59 -14.41
C GLY A 64 1.74 4.65 -15.20
N ARG A 65 2.86 4.19 -14.61
CA ARG A 65 3.49 2.93 -15.05
C ARG A 65 3.15 1.77 -14.11
N LYS A 66 3.04 0.57 -14.68
CA LYS A 66 2.71 -0.67 -13.98
C LYS A 66 3.84 -1.05 -13.00
N PRO A 67 3.52 -1.59 -11.80
CA PRO A 67 4.54 -2.09 -10.87
C PRO A 67 5.49 -3.08 -11.53
N PRO A 68 6.77 -3.11 -11.11
CA PRO A 68 7.68 -4.17 -11.51
C PRO A 68 7.12 -5.54 -11.10
N SER A 69 7.43 -6.57 -11.89
CA SER A 69 6.84 -7.91 -11.84
C SER A 69 6.79 -8.64 -10.47
N PRO A 70 7.67 -8.42 -9.47
CA PRO A 70 7.56 -9.15 -8.21
C PRO A 70 6.45 -8.67 -7.27
N TRP A 71 5.74 -7.58 -7.59
CA TRP A 71 4.71 -6.99 -6.72
C TRP A 71 3.27 -7.34 -7.13
N VAL A 72 3.09 -8.07 -8.22
CA VAL A 72 1.78 -8.59 -8.66
C VAL A 72 1.63 -10.00 -8.10
N VAL A 73 0.98 -10.11 -6.93
CA VAL A 73 0.53 -11.39 -6.35
C VAL A 73 -0.84 -11.74 -6.90
#